data_AF-A0A928UPK1-F1
#
_entry.id   AF-A0A928UPK1-F1
#
_cell.length_a   1.000
_cell.length_b   1.000
_cell.length_c   1.000
_cell.angle_alpha   90.00
_cell.angle_beta   90.00
_cell.angle_gamma   90.00
#
_symmetry.space_group_name_H-M   'P 1'
#
loop_
_entity.id
_entity.type
_entity.pdbx_description
1 polymer ?
#
loop_
_entity_poly.entity_id
_entity_poly.type
_entity_poly.pdbx_seq_one_letter_code
_entity_poly.pdbx_strand_id
1 'polypeptide(L)' 'TTPLRRIGQPDEIAGAAVFLASEAGAYTNGQQLVIDGGQTIT' A
#
# COMPACT_ATOMS: atom_id res chain seq x y z
N THR A 1 -13.77 -10.06 -5.63
CA THR A 1 -12.90 -10.19 -6.82
C THR A 1 -12.09 -8.93 -6.93
N THR A 2 -10.76 -8.98 -6.86
CA THR A 2 -9.94 -7.77 -6.97
C THR A 2 -9.74 -7.40 -8.44
N PRO A 3 -9.65 -6.10 -8.81
CA PRO A 3 -9.33 -5.65 -10.17
C PRO A 3 -8.08 -6.32 -10.76
N LEU A 4 -7.03 -6.51 -9.96
CA LEU A 4 -5.82 -7.19 -10.41
C LEU A 4 -5.97 -8.72 -10.56
N ARG A 5 -7.05 -9.32 -10.04
CA ARG A 5 -7.39 -10.75 -10.17
C ARG A 5 -6.27 -11.72 -9.78
N ARG A 6 -5.38 -11.32 -8.87
CA ARG A 6 -4.30 -12.14 -8.33
C ARG A 6 -3.94 -11.69 -6.91
N ILE A 7 -3.21 -12.54 -6.22
CA ILE A 7 -2.56 -12.20 -4.94
C ILE A 7 -1.37 -11.26 -5.21
N GLY A 8 -1.25 -10.25 -4.35
CA GLY A 8 -0.10 -9.34 -4.34
C GLY A 8 1.18 -10.03 -3.89
N GLN A 9 2.32 -9.54 -4.37
CA GLN A 9 3.65 -9.98 -3.95
C GLN A 9 4.20 -9.06 -2.85
N PRO A 10 5.09 -9.54 -1.96
CA PRO A 10 5.65 -8.74 -0.88
C PRO A 10 6.29 -7.42 -1.34
N ASP A 11 6.94 -7.43 -2.50
CA ASP A 11 7.61 -6.24 -3.05
C ASP A 11 6.63 -5.12 -3.42
N GLU A 12 5.36 -5.44 -3.67
CA GLU A 12 4.33 -4.47 -4.04
C GLU A 12 3.88 -3.60 -2.85
N ILE A 13 4.05 -4.07 -1.60
CA ILE A 13 3.83 -3.26 -0.38
C ILE A 13 5.13 -2.66 0.17
N ALA A 14 6.29 -3.25 -0.15
CA ALA A 14 7.59 -2.86 0.40
C ALA A 14 7.89 -1.37 0.17
N GLY A 15 7.62 -0.84 -1.02
CA GLY A 15 7.85 0.58 -1.32
C GLY A 15 7.07 1.54 -0.41
N ALA A 16 5.83 1.19 -0.09
CA ALA A 16 5.02 1.99 0.82
C ALA A 16 5.49 1.90 2.28
N ALA A 17 5.94 0.71 2.71
CA ALA A 17 6.57 0.55 4.01
C ALA A 17 7.83 1.40 4.12
N VAL A 18 8.68 1.41 3.08
CA VAL A 18 9.88 2.27 3.00
C VAL A 18 9.49 3.75 3.03
N PHE A 19 8.49 4.16 2.24
CA PHE A 19 7.99 5.54 2.27
C PHE A 19 7.59 5.97 3.68
N LEU A 20 6.75 5.19 4.35
CA LEU A 20 6.27 5.48 5.72
C LEU A 20 7.40 5.48 6.76
N ALA A 21 8.45 4.67 6.56
CA ALA A 21 9.61 4.63 7.43
C ALA A 21 10.67 5.69 7.12
N SER A 22 10.55 6.40 5.99
CA SER A 22 11.51 7.40 5.54
C SER A 22 11.11 8.83 5.94
N GLU A 23 12.06 9.76 5.81
CA GLU A 23 11.80 11.21 5.96
C GLU A 23 10.68 11.72 5.03
N ALA A 24 10.49 11.11 3.87
CA ALA A 24 9.41 11.49 2.95
C ALA A 24 8.01 11.23 3.57
N GLY A 25 7.91 10.27 4.48
CA GLY A 25 6.70 9.93 5.21
C GLY A 25 6.49 10.73 6.50
N ALA A 26 7.41 11.62 6.89
CA ALA A 26 7.46 12.22 8.23
C ALA A 26 6.16 12.94 8.67
N TYR A 27 5.38 13.45 7.71
CA TYR A 27 4.09 14.11 8.00
C TYR A 27 2.85 13.28 7.60
N THR A 28 3.04 12.03 7.17
CA THR A 28 1.95 11.12 6.80
C THR A 28 1.61 10.24 8.01
N ASN A 29 0.95 10.84 9.01
CA ASN A 29 0.50 10.14 10.21
C ASN A 29 -1.04 10.03 10.26
N GLY A 30 -1.55 9.06 11.02
CA GLY A 30 -2.98 8.87 11.24
C GLY A 30 -3.79 8.44 10.01
N GLN A 31 -3.13 8.03 8.92
CA GLN A 31 -3.78 7.71 7.66
C GLN A 31 -3.55 6.25 7.23
N GLN A 32 -4.53 5.69 6.53
CA GLN A 32 -4.41 4.38 5.87
C GLN A 32 -3.96 4.55 4.41
N LEU A 33 -2.92 3.79 4.02
CA LEU A 33 -2.50 3.66 2.63
C LEU A 33 -2.85 2.25 2.14
N VAL A 34 -3.84 2.15 1.25
CA VAL A 34 -4.40 0.87 0.79
C VAL A 34 -3.62 0.34 -0.41
N ILE A 35 -3.12 -0.90 -0.30
CA ILE A 35 -2.32 -1.59 -1.33
C ILE A 35 -2.80 -3.03 -1.43
N ASP A 36 -3.89 -3.24 -2.16
CA ASP A 36 -4.61 -4.52 -2.18
C ASP A 36 -5.05 -4.95 -3.59
N GLY A 37 -4.49 -4.32 -4.62
CA GLY A 37 -4.89 -4.57 -6.00
C GLY A 37 -6.31 -4.13 -6.35
N GLY A 38 -6.87 -3.18 -5.58
CA GLY A 38 -8.16 -2.54 -5.80
C GLY A 38 -9.33 -3.23 -5.08
N GLN A 39 -9.06 -4.12 -4.13
CA GLN A 39 -10.08 -4.87 -3.41
C GLN A 39 -10.99 -3.99 -2.56
N THR A 40 -10.44 -2.99 -1.88
CA THR A 40 -11.19 -2.15 -0.94
C THR A 40 -12.27 -1.32 -1.62
N ILE A 41 -12.12 -1.03 -2.91
CA ILE A 41 -12.98 -0.11 -3.66
C ILE A 41 -13.97 -0.86 -4.57
N THR A 42 -13.84 -2.19 -4.71
CA THR A 42 -14.62 -3.00 -5.67
C THR A 42 -15.18 -4.27 -5.03
#